data_AF-W9C6M9-F1
#
_entry.id   AF-W9C6M9-F1
#
_cell.length_a   1.000
_cell.length_b   1.000
_cell.length_c   1.000
_cell.angle_alpha   90.00
_cell.angle_beta   90.00
_cell.angle_gamma   90.00
#
_symmetry.space_group_name_H-M   'P 1'
#
loop_
_entity.id
_entity.type
_entity.pdbx_description
1 polymer ?
#
loop_
_entity_poly.entity_id
_entity_poly.type
_entity_poly.pdbx_seq_one_letter_code
_entity_poly.pdbx_strand_id
1 'polypeptide(L)'
;MLTLSSKAWRIDSSIRPLIDVNYLEILDKGVFGFSMFGLASQFTFSVIGILWMYTLTRKKISILAGLPPLLLNILYALSHKLSEPLDVFAWLSYGVIHFISPFAAGFWLWLFAPPGVVSMFGWSFGIQNCLGIITHLSFPSAAPWYGDQYGYPLPPGNYNMPGSAAGLVRVDSVLGTHIYANAFKASPLVFGAFPSLHGAFSCCCFFFIGRYSKKGTFILGFYVLWQWFSTMYLRHHWRIDLLGGLAYSAFAFSLFYRSLQKIDRAYSTGVSGGNGWQRLWEGTRVQYWFDRRPGQQGYEVLMDEHEYNKEARVEDRDLGMRSPGAVSPGLQGDLEGAWLRDEGVVWMVKDTDTDRRLR
;
A
#
# COMPACT_ATOMS: atom_id res chain seq x y z
N MET A 1 9.71 -18.11 24.36
CA MET A 1 9.13 -19.40 23.94
C MET A 1 7.72 -19.12 23.45
N LEU A 2 7.56 -18.86 22.15
CA LEU A 2 6.31 -18.39 21.53
C LEU A 2 5.76 -19.57 20.70
N THR A 3 4.68 -20.22 21.14
CA THR A 3 4.14 -21.41 20.44
C THR A 3 2.69 -21.24 20.01
N LEU A 4 2.46 -21.53 18.75
CA LEU A 4 1.16 -21.70 18.10
C LEU A 4 0.22 -22.61 18.91
N SER A 5 -1.10 -22.37 18.84
CA SER A 5 -2.15 -23.16 19.51
C SER A 5 -2.02 -24.66 19.24
N SER A 6 -1.67 -25.06 18.01
CA SER A 6 -1.46 -26.48 17.65
C SER A 6 -0.26 -27.15 18.33
N LYS A 7 0.66 -26.38 18.92
CA LYS A 7 1.81 -26.85 19.67
C LYS A 7 1.73 -26.51 21.16
N ALA A 8 0.61 -25.96 21.63
CA ALA A 8 0.43 -25.57 23.02
C ALA A 8 0.64 -26.73 24.00
N TRP A 9 0.38 -27.98 23.58
CA TRP A 9 0.67 -29.18 24.38
C TRP A 9 2.13 -29.31 24.82
N ARG A 10 3.08 -28.65 24.13
CA ARG A 10 4.52 -28.64 24.47
C ARG A 10 4.88 -27.65 25.57
N ILE A 11 3.97 -26.76 25.97
CA ILE A 11 4.15 -25.81 27.06
C ILE A 11 3.41 -26.35 28.29
N ASP A 12 4.02 -26.22 29.46
CA ASP A 12 3.37 -26.53 30.73
C ASP A 12 2.06 -25.74 30.86
N SER A 13 0.96 -26.41 31.22
CA SER A 13 -0.37 -25.79 31.31
C SER A 13 -0.42 -24.60 32.27
N SER A 14 0.45 -24.55 33.28
CA SER A 14 0.51 -23.46 34.27
C SER A 14 1.02 -22.13 33.72
N ILE A 15 1.78 -22.15 32.61
CA ILE A 15 2.36 -20.94 32.00
C ILE A 15 1.74 -20.59 30.64
N ARG A 16 0.72 -21.34 30.20
CA ARG A 16 0.01 -21.04 28.96
C ARG A 16 -0.81 -19.75 29.16
N PRO A 17 -0.75 -18.81 28.20
CA PRO A 17 -1.60 -17.63 28.24
C PRO A 17 -3.08 -18.00 28.32
N LEU A 18 -3.83 -17.29 29.16
CA LEU A 18 -5.27 -17.48 29.30
C LEU A 18 -5.96 -17.05 28.00
N ILE A 19 -6.87 -17.89 27.50
CA ILE A 19 -7.70 -17.55 26.35
C ILE A 19 -8.90 -16.76 26.85
N ASP A 20 -8.93 -15.46 26.56
CA ASP A 20 -10.08 -14.61 26.89
C ASP A 20 -11.01 -14.49 25.68
N VAL A 21 -12.08 -15.29 25.71
CA VAL A 21 -13.06 -15.35 24.63
C VAL A 21 -14.04 -14.17 24.64
N ASN A 22 -14.17 -13.45 25.76
CA ASN A 22 -15.16 -12.36 25.91
C ASN A 22 -14.54 -10.98 25.68
N TYR A 23 -13.25 -10.82 25.95
CA TYR A 23 -12.59 -9.52 25.98
C TYR A 23 -12.81 -8.67 24.73
N LEU A 24 -12.55 -9.22 23.53
CA LEU A 24 -12.64 -8.43 22.29
C LEU A 24 -14.06 -8.03 21.97
N GLU A 25 -15.04 -8.88 22.24
CA GLU A 25 -16.44 -8.53 22.01
C GLU A 25 -16.90 -7.41 22.95
N ILE A 26 -16.54 -7.51 24.24
CA ILE A 26 -16.85 -6.47 25.23
C ILE A 26 -16.17 -5.16 24.85
N LEU A 27 -14.89 -5.22 24.48
CA LEU A 27 -14.11 -4.05 24.07
C LEU A 27 -14.68 -3.40 22.81
N ASP A 28 -14.99 -4.19 21.78
CA ASP A 28 -15.56 -3.70 20.52
C ASP A 28 -16.92 -3.03 20.75
N LYS A 29 -17.82 -3.65 21.51
CA LYS A 29 -19.12 -3.07 21.87
C LYS A 29 -18.98 -1.81 22.73
N GLY A 30 -18.00 -1.77 23.64
CA GLY A 30 -17.71 -0.61 24.46
C GLY A 30 -17.19 0.57 23.63
N VAL A 31 -16.18 0.34 22.80
CA VAL A 31 -15.53 1.37 21.98
C VAL A 31 -16.45 1.87 20.87
N PHE A 32 -17.11 0.96 20.14
CA PHE A 32 -17.94 1.32 18.99
C PHE A 32 -19.44 1.44 19.34
N GLY A 33 -19.79 1.42 20.62
CA GLY A 33 -21.14 1.66 21.08
C GLY A 33 -21.56 3.12 20.96
N PHE A 34 -22.87 3.37 21.01
CA PHE A 34 -23.48 4.71 21.03
C PHE A 34 -23.55 5.33 22.44
N SER A 35 -22.91 4.70 23.44
CA SER A 35 -22.79 5.27 24.78
C SER A 35 -21.86 6.49 24.76
N MET A 36 -21.91 7.33 25.79
CA MET A 36 -20.97 8.45 25.94
C MET A 36 -19.50 7.98 25.92
N PHE A 37 -19.21 6.82 26.53
CA PHE A 37 -17.88 6.22 26.50
C PHE A 37 -17.46 5.80 25.09
N GLY A 38 -18.35 5.15 24.34
CA GLY A 38 -18.06 4.71 22.97
C GLY A 38 -17.86 5.88 22.01
N LEU A 39 -18.74 6.89 22.06
CA LEU A 39 -18.60 8.10 21.27
C LEU A 39 -17.31 8.86 21.60
N ALA A 40 -16.97 9.01 22.89
CA ALA A 40 -15.73 9.65 23.31
C ALA A 40 -14.49 8.87 22.84
N SER A 41 -14.53 7.54 22.88
CA SER A 41 -13.45 6.67 22.40
C SER A 41 -13.24 6.81 20.90
N GLN A 42 -14.31 6.76 20.10
CA GLN A 42 -14.24 6.93 18.64
C GLN A 42 -13.76 8.32 18.24
N PHE A 43 -14.22 9.37 18.93
CA PHE A 43 -13.71 10.73 18.75
C PHE A 43 -12.21 10.80 19.06
N THR A 44 -11.78 10.21 20.18
CA THR A 44 -10.37 10.18 20.59
C THR A 44 -9.50 9.47 19.55
N PHE A 45 -9.90 8.30 19.07
CA PHE A 45 -9.18 7.60 17.99
C PHE A 45 -9.10 8.43 16.71
N SER A 46 -10.17 9.15 16.37
CA SER A 46 -10.19 10.04 15.20
C SER A 46 -9.17 11.17 15.36
N VAL A 47 -9.16 11.85 16.52
CA VAL A 47 -8.21 12.92 16.83
C VAL A 47 -6.76 12.40 16.82
N ILE A 48 -6.49 11.25 17.46
CA ILE A 48 -5.16 10.63 17.46
C ILE A 48 -4.71 10.34 16.02
N GLY A 49 -5.57 9.78 15.17
CA GLY A 49 -5.25 9.51 13.77
C GLY A 49 -4.88 10.77 13.00
N ILE A 50 -5.66 11.85 13.16
CA ILE A 50 -5.39 13.15 12.53
C ILE A 50 -4.05 13.72 13.01
N LEU A 51 -3.83 13.76 14.32
CA LEU A 51 -2.60 14.30 14.92
C LEU A 51 -1.37 13.49 14.48
N TRP A 52 -1.47 12.17 14.48
CA TRP A 52 -0.41 11.28 14.02
C TRP A 52 -0.04 11.58 12.55
N MET A 53 -1.01 11.57 11.64
CA MET A 53 -0.72 11.81 10.23
C MET A 53 -0.25 13.25 9.96
N TYR A 54 -0.78 14.23 10.69
CA TYR A 54 -0.38 15.63 10.56
C TYR A 54 1.03 15.87 11.08
N THR A 55 1.41 15.28 12.22
CA THR A 55 2.77 15.39 12.75
C THR A 55 3.79 14.73 11.83
N LEU A 56 3.41 13.61 11.20
CA LEU A 56 4.26 12.87 10.27
C LEU A 56 4.43 13.58 8.93
N THR A 57 3.33 14.04 8.31
CA THR A 57 3.34 14.53 6.93
C THR A 57 3.29 16.05 6.78
N ARG A 58 2.80 16.77 7.79
CA ARG A 58 2.49 18.22 7.75
C ARG A 58 1.51 18.63 6.64
N LYS A 59 0.67 17.71 6.16
CA LYS A 59 -0.30 17.95 5.07
C LYS A 59 -1.73 18.07 5.60
N LYS A 60 -2.55 18.91 4.96
CA LYS A 60 -3.98 19.06 5.29
C LYS A 60 -4.80 17.78 5.10
N ILE A 61 -4.40 16.92 4.15
CA ILE A 61 -5.05 15.62 3.90
C ILE A 61 -4.97 14.66 5.10
N SER A 62 -4.17 14.98 6.11
CA SER A 62 -4.09 14.24 7.38
C SER A 62 -5.43 14.13 8.09
N ILE A 63 -6.39 15.02 7.81
CA ILE A 63 -7.75 14.91 8.35
C ILE A 63 -8.43 13.58 8.02
N LEU A 64 -8.10 12.96 6.87
CA LEU A 64 -8.64 11.67 6.47
C LEU A 64 -8.21 10.52 7.40
N ALA A 65 -7.11 10.68 8.14
CA ALA A 65 -6.67 9.69 9.12
C ALA A 65 -7.60 9.63 10.35
N GLY A 66 -8.54 10.58 10.50
CA GLY A 66 -9.60 10.51 11.51
C GLY A 66 -10.84 9.71 11.08
N LEU A 67 -10.94 9.30 9.81
CA LEU A 67 -12.09 8.54 9.30
C LEU A 67 -12.21 7.07 9.76
N PRO A 68 -11.14 6.34 10.17
CA PRO A 68 -11.24 4.91 10.44
C PRO A 68 -12.38 4.48 11.38
N PRO A 69 -12.64 5.14 12.54
CA PRO A 69 -13.74 4.72 13.41
C PRO A 69 -15.12 4.80 12.74
N LEU A 70 -15.37 5.89 11.99
CA LEU A 70 -16.61 6.07 11.23
C LEU A 70 -16.76 5.02 10.14
N LEU A 71 -15.71 4.82 9.33
CA LEU A 71 -15.73 3.86 8.23
C LEU A 71 -15.93 2.43 8.74
N LEU A 72 -15.29 2.06 9.86
CA LEU A 72 -15.48 0.75 10.48
C LEU A 72 -16.92 0.52 10.93
N ASN A 73 -17.62 1.52 11.48
CA ASN A 73 -19.05 1.39 11.80
C ASN A 73 -19.92 1.17 10.57
N ILE A 74 -19.67 1.92 9.49
CA ILE A 74 -20.40 1.77 8.23
C ILE A 74 -20.18 0.36 7.67
N LEU A 75 -18.91 -0.07 7.56
CA LEU A 75 -18.56 -1.40 7.05
C LEU A 75 -19.13 -2.52 7.93
N TYR A 76 -19.10 -2.35 9.26
CA TYR A 76 -19.68 -3.32 10.19
C TYR A 76 -21.20 -3.45 10.00
N ALA A 77 -21.92 -2.34 9.87
CA ALA A 77 -23.36 -2.36 9.59
C ALA A 77 -23.69 -3.08 8.28
N LEU A 78 -22.86 -2.89 7.24
CA LEU A 78 -23.00 -3.58 5.95
C LEU A 78 -22.64 -5.07 6.02
N SER A 79 -21.77 -5.47 6.94
CA SER A 79 -21.24 -6.84 7.02
C SER A 79 -22.25 -7.91 7.42
N HIS A 80 -23.45 -7.52 7.88
CA HIS A 80 -24.48 -8.45 8.35
C HIS A 80 -25.44 -8.92 7.23
N LYS A 81 -25.41 -8.28 6.06
CA LYS A 81 -26.27 -8.64 4.93
C LYS A 81 -25.62 -9.76 4.11
N LEU A 82 -25.94 -11.01 4.44
CA LEU A 82 -25.35 -12.18 3.78
C LEU A 82 -25.97 -12.44 2.41
N SER A 83 -25.14 -12.71 1.41
CA SER A 83 -25.58 -13.16 0.09
C SER A 83 -24.41 -13.84 -0.65
N GLU A 84 -24.71 -14.77 -1.55
CA GLU A 84 -23.68 -15.49 -2.32
C GLU A 84 -22.75 -14.55 -3.13
N PRO A 85 -23.24 -13.49 -3.79
CA PRO A 85 -22.35 -12.55 -4.48
C PRO A 85 -21.42 -11.81 -3.51
N LEU A 86 -21.90 -11.46 -2.31
CA LEU A 86 -21.06 -10.85 -1.28
C LEU A 86 -20.08 -11.85 -0.66
N ASP A 87 -20.42 -13.14 -0.60
CA ASP A 87 -19.50 -14.19 -0.17
C ASP A 87 -18.30 -14.27 -1.13
N VAL A 88 -18.54 -14.31 -2.44
CA VAL A 88 -17.46 -14.30 -3.46
C VAL A 88 -16.68 -12.99 -3.44
N PHE A 89 -17.36 -11.85 -3.31
CA PHE A 89 -16.72 -10.55 -3.23
C PHE A 89 -15.81 -10.41 -2.01
N ALA A 90 -16.28 -10.80 -0.81
CA ALA A 90 -15.48 -10.76 0.40
C ALA A 90 -14.31 -11.75 0.34
N TRP A 91 -14.58 -12.94 -0.19
CA TRP A 91 -13.57 -13.97 -0.40
C TRP A 91 -12.42 -13.52 -1.29
N LEU A 92 -12.69 -12.84 -2.41
CA LEU A 92 -11.65 -12.43 -3.33
C LEU A 92 -10.60 -11.52 -2.65
N SER A 93 -11.05 -10.63 -1.76
CA SER A 93 -10.14 -9.83 -0.94
C SER A 93 -9.43 -10.68 0.11
N TYR A 94 -10.20 -11.37 0.96
CA TYR A 94 -9.71 -12.08 2.13
C TYR A 94 -8.86 -13.32 1.80
N GLY A 95 -9.34 -14.18 0.91
CA GLY A 95 -8.77 -15.48 0.61
C GLY A 95 -7.76 -15.48 -0.54
N VAL A 96 -7.71 -14.43 -1.38
CA VAL A 96 -6.85 -14.39 -2.58
C VAL A 96 -5.94 -13.16 -2.58
N ILE A 97 -6.50 -11.96 -2.69
CA ILE A 97 -5.73 -10.72 -2.85
C ILE A 97 -4.85 -10.46 -1.62
N HIS A 98 -5.33 -10.78 -0.42
CA HIS A 98 -4.54 -10.67 0.82
C HIS A 98 -3.14 -11.28 0.69
N PHE A 99 -3.02 -12.49 0.15
CA PHE A 99 -1.73 -13.20 0.02
C PHE A 99 -0.83 -12.62 -1.07
N ILE A 100 -1.43 -12.09 -2.14
CA ILE A 100 -0.68 -11.55 -3.29
C ILE A 100 -0.26 -10.10 -3.03
N SER A 101 -1.07 -9.35 -2.28
CA SER A 101 -0.95 -7.90 -2.15
C SER A 101 0.40 -7.40 -1.65
N PRO A 102 1.11 -8.03 -0.68
CA PRO A 102 2.42 -7.54 -0.24
C PRO A 102 3.49 -7.70 -1.32
N PHE A 103 3.44 -8.79 -2.08
CA PHE A 103 4.37 -9.05 -3.18
C PHE A 103 4.11 -8.10 -4.36
N ALA A 104 2.84 -7.94 -4.73
CA ALA A 104 2.45 -6.98 -5.76
C ALA A 104 2.84 -5.55 -5.36
N ALA A 105 2.66 -5.19 -4.08
CA ALA A 105 3.06 -3.88 -3.59
C ALA A 105 4.58 -3.69 -3.60
N GLY A 106 5.33 -4.69 -3.13
CA GLY A 106 6.80 -4.69 -3.18
C GLY A 106 7.34 -4.57 -4.61
N PHE A 107 6.76 -5.31 -5.55
CA PHE A 107 7.11 -5.24 -6.97
C PHE A 107 6.78 -3.87 -7.58
N TRP A 108 5.60 -3.32 -7.28
CA TRP A 108 5.21 -1.98 -7.73
C TRP A 108 6.15 -0.91 -7.18
N LEU A 109 6.51 -0.99 -5.89
CA LEU A 109 7.47 -0.07 -5.27
C LEU A 109 8.87 -0.23 -5.88
N TRP A 110 9.28 -1.45 -6.20
CA TRP A 110 10.57 -1.68 -6.87
C TRP A 110 10.61 -1.04 -8.26
N LEU A 111 9.53 -1.18 -9.02
CA LEU A 111 9.41 -0.59 -10.35
C LEU A 111 9.42 0.94 -10.26
N PHE A 112 8.53 1.54 -9.48
CA PHE A 112 8.17 2.96 -9.60
C PHE A 112 8.67 3.86 -8.47
N ALA A 113 9.05 3.31 -7.32
CA ALA A 113 9.53 4.11 -6.19
C ALA A 113 11.07 4.21 -6.21
N PRO A 114 11.64 5.21 -5.51
CA PRO A 114 13.07 5.35 -5.34
C PRO A 114 13.78 4.06 -4.83
N PRO A 115 15.01 3.79 -5.29
CA PRO A 115 15.81 2.68 -4.77
C PRO A 115 15.93 2.73 -3.22
N GLY A 116 15.68 1.59 -2.56
CA GLY A 116 15.70 1.46 -1.11
C GLY A 116 14.32 1.53 -0.42
N VAL A 117 13.28 2.05 -1.09
CA VAL A 117 11.91 2.09 -0.53
C VAL A 117 11.36 0.69 -0.27
N VAL A 118 11.63 -0.27 -1.17
CA VAL A 118 11.19 -1.66 -1.03
C VAL A 118 11.76 -2.29 0.25
N SER A 119 13.00 -1.98 0.60
CA SER A 119 13.61 -2.47 1.84
C SER A 119 12.90 -1.91 3.07
N MET A 120 12.53 -0.62 3.05
CA MET A 120 11.74 -0.02 4.14
C MET A 120 10.35 -0.64 4.24
N PHE A 121 9.70 -0.93 3.11
CA PHE A 121 8.44 -1.65 3.06
C PHE A 121 8.57 -3.05 3.67
N GLY A 122 9.60 -3.81 3.26
CA GLY A 122 9.88 -5.15 3.79
C GLY A 122 10.10 -5.14 5.31
N TRP A 123 10.87 -4.19 5.84
CA TRP A 123 11.07 -4.04 7.28
C TRP A 123 9.79 -3.63 8.02
N SER A 124 9.04 -2.66 7.51
CA SER A 124 7.74 -2.28 8.10
C SER A 124 6.78 -3.47 8.13
N PHE A 125 6.69 -4.21 7.02
CA PHE A 125 5.85 -5.38 6.90
C PHE A 125 6.28 -6.50 7.86
N GLY A 126 7.58 -6.76 7.98
CA GLY A 126 8.12 -7.73 8.93
C GLY A 126 7.83 -7.36 10.38
N ILE A 127 8.08 -6.11 10.77
CA ILE A 127 7.87 -5.63 12.14
C ILE A 127 6.41 -5.75 12.56
N GLN A 128 5.45 -5.29 11.75
CA GLN A 128 4.03 -5.41 12.11
C GLN A 128 3.58 -6.87 12.25
N ASN A 129 4.14 -7.79 11.44
CA ASN A 129 3.84 -9.21 11.52
C ASN A 129 4.41 -9.85 12.79
N CYS A 130 5.66 -9.54 13.12
CA CYS A 130 6.28 -9.99 14.36
C CYS A 130 5.49 -9.50 15.58
N LEU A 131 5.12 -8.22 15.61
CA LEU A 131 4.29 -7.66 16.67
C LEU A 131 2.93 -8.36 16.74
N GLY A 132 2.27 -8.58 15.61
CA GLY A 132 0.97 -9.26 15.57
C GLY A 132 1.05 -10.69 16.14
N ILE A 133 2.04 -11.48 15.71
CA ILE A 133 2.24 -12.84 16.23
C ILE A 133 2.58 -12.83 17.73
N ILE A 134 3.43 -11.90 18.19
CA ILE A 134 3.74 -11.76 19.62
C ILE A 134 2.45 -11.49 20.40
N THR A 135 1.58 -10.63 19.88
CA THR A 135 0.29 -10.31 20.52
C THR A 135 -0.68 -11.48 20.47
N HIS A 136 -0.83 -12.18 19.34
CA HIS A 136 -1.68 -13.38 19.23
C HIS A 136 -1.28 -14.47 20.22
N LEU A 137 0.02 -14.60 20.48
CA LEU A 137 0.54 -15.61 21.40
C LEU A 137 0.48 -15.16 22.86
N SER A 138 0.70 -13.88 23.14
CA SER A 138 0.65 -13.34 24.51
C SER A 138 -0.78 -13.10 25.00
N PHE A 139 -1.69 -12.80 24.08
CA PHE A 139 -3.06 -12.40 24.34
C PHE A 139 -4.04 -13.12 23.39
N PRO A 140 -4.20 -14.45 23.55
CA PRO A 140 -5.11 -15.21 22.72
C PRO A 140 -6.56 -14.80 22.99
N SER A 141 -7.26 -14.42 21.93
CA SER A 141 -8.58 -13.81 21.96
C SER A 141 -9.45 -14.32 20.82
N ALA A 142 -10.76 -14.41 21.07
CA ALA A 142 -11.72 -14.98 20.13
C ALA A 142 -12.26 -13.96 19.13
N ALA A 143 -12.39 -14.41 17.88
CA ALA A 143 -13.07 -13.69 16.81
C ALA A 143 -14.59 -13.95 16.82
N PRO A 144 -15.39 -13.17 16.08
CA PRO A 144 -16.87 -13.27 16.13
C PRO A 144 -17.44 -14.65 15.82
N TRP A 145 -16.78 -15.43 14.95
CA TRP A 145 -17.20 -16.78 14.60
C TRP A 145 -17.34 -17.72 15.80
N TYR A 146 -16.60 -17.47 16.88
CA TYR A 146 -16.65 -18.31 18.07
C TYR A 146 -18.03 -18.28 18.73
N GLY A 147 -18.63 -17.09 18.85
CA GLY A 147 -19.99 -16.93 19.36
C GLY A 147 -21.04 -17.50 18.41
N ASP A 148 -20.84 -17.36 17.09
CA ASP A 148 -21.75 -17.93 16.09
C ASP A 148 -21.81 -19.46 16.16
N GLN A 149 -20.67 -20.08 16.46
CA GLN A 149 -20.53 -21.54 16.44
C GLN A 149 -20.89 -22.18 17.78
N TYR A 150 -20.54 -21.55 18.91
CA TYR A 150 -20.66 -22.15 20.24
C TYR A 150 -21.77 -21.56 21.11
N GLY A 151 -22.37 -20.43 20.71
CA GLY A 151 -23.47 -19.79 21.42
C GLY A 151 -23.06 -19.06 22.70
N TYR A 152 -24.02 -18.35 23.30
CA TYR A 152 -23.85 -17.55 24.52
C TYR A 152 -24.57 -18.19 25.73
N PRO A 153 -24.01 -18.09 26.96
CA PRO A 153 -22.71 -17.50 27.30
C PRO A 153 -21.55 -18.28 26.66
N LEU A 154 -20.50 -17.57 26.24
CA LEU A 154 -19.39 -18.17 25.51
C LEU A 154 -18.70 -19.24 26.37
N PRO A 155 -18.53 -20.48 25.85
CA PRO A 155 -17.80 -21.49 26.61
C PRO A 155 -16.33 -21.10 26.75
N PRO A 156 -15.65 -21.51 27.83
CA PRO A 156 -14.23 -21.23 28.03
C PRO A 156 -13.38 -21.74 26.87
N GLY A 157 -12.54 -20.87 26.31
CA GLY A 157 -11.60 -21.25 25.26
C GLY A 157 -10.55 -22.22 25.78
N ASN A 158 -10.17 -23.20 24.96
CA ASN A 158 -9.07 -24.10 25.28
C ASN A 158 -8.22 -24.41 24.03
N TYR A 159 -6.96 -24.78 24.26
CA TYR A 159 -5.98 -24.99 23.20
C TYR A 159 -6.20 -26.25 22.34
N ASN A 160 -7.18 -27.09 22.67
CA ASN A 160 -7.55 -28.26 21.86
C ASN A 160 -8.69 -27.94 20.86
N MET A 161 -9.28 -26.74 20.94
CA MET A 161 -10.35 -26.35 20.03
C MET A 161 -9.81 -26.23 18.60
N PRO A 162 -10.49 -26.82 17.60
CA PRO A 162 -10.08 -26.71 16.21
C PRO A 162 -10.32 -25.29 15.69
N GLY A 163 -9.57 -24.90 14.66
CA GLY A 163 -9.88 -23.67 13.94
C GLY A 163 -11.20 -23.79 13.16
N SER A 164 -11.78 -22.63 12.82
CA SER A 164 -13.05 -22.54 12.09
C SER A 164 -12.88 -21.73 10.81
N ALA A 165 -13.46 -22.24 9.72
CA ALA A 165 -13.56 -21.51 8.46
C ALA A 165 -14.60 -20.37 8.53
N ALA A 166 -15.41 -20.31 9.59
CA ALA A 166 -16.36 -19.23 9.82
C ALA A 166 -17.24 -18.96 8.58
N GLY A 167 -17.33 -17.70 8.15
CA GLY A 167 -18.10 -17.31 6.96
C GLY A 167 -17.61 -17.93 5.65
N LEU A 168 -16.36 -18.42 5.57
CA LEU A 168 -15.82 -19.06 4.37
C LEU A 168 -16.49 -20.40 4.07
N VAL A 169 -17.21 -21.01 5.02
CA VAL A 169 -18.03 -22.20 4.73
C VAL A 169 -19.07 -21.90 3.65
N ARG A 170 -19.61 -20.68 3.61
CA ARG A 170 -20.53 -20.26 2.53
C ARG A 170 -19.81 -20.14 1.19
N VAL A 171 -18.56 -19.69 1.19
CA VAL A 171 -17.73 -19.60 -0.02
C VAL A 171 -17.41 -20.98 -0.57
N ASP A 172 -17.03 -21.92 0.30
CA ASP A 172 -16.85 -23.33 -0.04
C ASP A 172 -18.11 -23.89 -0.71
N SER A 173 -19.29 -23.57 -0.18
CA SER A 173 -20.59 -23.96 -0.77
C SER A 173 -20.81 -23.36 -2.17
N VAL A 174 -20.54 -22.06 -2.36
CA VAL A 174 -20.70 -21.40 -3.67
C VAL A 174 -19.74 -21.96 -4.72
N LEU A 175 -18.51 -22.29 -4.31
CA LEU A 175 -17.49 -22.83 -5.21
C LEU A 175 -17.57 -24.35 -5.41
N GLY A 176 -18.39 -25.05 -4.63
CA GLY A 176 -18.44 -26.51 -4.62
C GLY A 176 -17.14 -27.16 -4.13
N THR A 177 -16.44 -26.52 -3.19
CA THR A 177 -15.15 -27.00 -2.65
C THR A 177 -15.18 -27.17 -1.12
N HIS A 178 -14.10 -27.70 -0.56
CA HIS A 178 -13.89 -27.78 0.89
C HIS A 178 -12.52 -27.21 1.29
N ILE A 179 -11.98 -26.30 0.47
CA ILE A 179 -10.61 -25.81 0.61
C ILE A 179 -10.48 -25.05 1.93
N TYR A 180 -11.44 -24.17 2.24
CA TYR A 180 -11.37 -23.33 3.44
C TYR A 180 -11.73 -24.09 4.70
N ALA A 181 -12.73 -24.96 4.67
CA ALA A 181 -13.06 -25.88 5.76
C ALA A 181 -11.83 -26.69 6.18
N ASN A 182 -11.08 -27.24 5.22
CA ASN A 182 -9.88 -28.03 5.49
C ASN A 182 -8.70 -27.17 5.97
N ALA A 183 -8.46 -26.02 5.31
CA ALA A 183 -7.33 -25.13 5.66
C ALA A 183 -7.47 -24.55 7.07
N PHE A 184 -8.67 -24.08 7.45
CA PHE A 184 -8.88 -23.45 8.75
C PHE A 184 -8.98 -24.44 9.90
N LYS A 185 -9.43 -25.68 9.66
CA LYS A 185 -9.39 -26.74 10.67
C LYS A 185 -7.96 -27.01 11.15
N ALA A 186 -6.96 -26.82 10.29
CA ALA A 186 -5.54 -26.96 10.60
C ALA A 186 -4.89 -25.65 11.10
N SER A 187 -5.67 -24.58 11.37
CA SER A 187 -5.12 -23.28 11.74
C SER A 187 -4.30 -23.37 13.04
N PRO A 188 -3.04 -22.89 13.02
CA PRO A 188 -2.18 -22.93 14.18
C PRO A 188 -2.48 -21.81 15.20
N LEU A 189 -3.34 -20.84 14.87
CA LEU A 189 -3.68 -19.69 15.73
C LEU A 189 -5.20 -19.51 15.78
N VAL A 190 -5.88 -20.38 16.54
CA VAL A 190 -7.34 -20.38 16.64
C VAL A 190 -7.86 -19.10 17.31
N PHE A 191 -7.14 -18.64 18.34
CA PHE A 191 -7.48 -17.45 19.13
C PHE A 191 -6.55 -16.27 18.79
N GLY A 192 -6.22 -16.09 17.51
CA GLY A 192 -5.36 -15.00 17.02
C GLY A 192 -6.13 -13.82 16.43
N ALA A 193 -7.23 -13.38 17.06
CA ALA A 193 -8.09 -12.35 16.48
C ALA A 193 -7.45 -10.95 16.50
N PHE A 194 -6.90 -10.51 17.62
CA PHE A 194 -6.33 -9.16 17.78
C PHE A 194 -4.80 -9.15 17.77
N PRO A 195 -4.13 -8.29 16.97
CA PRO A 195 -4.71 -7.40 15.97
C PRO A 195 -4.99 -8.14 14.65
N SER A 196 -5.77 -7.51 13.76
CA SER A 196 -5.98 -8.04 12.42
C SER A 196 -4.75 -7.82 11.53
N LEU A 197 -4.01 -8.90 11.25
CA LEU A 197 -2.92 -8.87 10.26
C LEU A 197 -3.42 -8.61 8.83
N HIS A 198 -4.61 -9.08 8.48
CA HIS A 198 -5.27 -8.74 7.22
C HIS A 198 -5.42 -7.22 7.05
N GLY A 199 -5.95 -6.56 8.10
CA GLY A 199 -6.03 -5.11 8.16
C GLY A 199 -4.65 -4.45 8.06
N ALA A 200 -3.68 -4.92 8.83
CA ALA A 200 -2.31 -4.40 8.84
C ALA A 200 -1.62 -4.49 7.45
N PHE A 201 -1.85 -5.57 6.70
CA PHE A 201 -1.25 -5.78 5.37
C PHE A 201 -1.79 -4.76 4.37
N SER A 202 -3.12 -4.64 4.31
CA SER A 202 -3.79 -3.68 3.43
C SER A 202 -3.36 -2.23 3.74
N CYS A 203 -3.29 -1.86 5.03
CA CYS A 203 -2.80 -0.55 5.45
C CYS A 203 -1.32 -0.31 5.07
N CYS A 204 -0.46 -1.31 5.24
CA CYS A 204 0.96 -1.17 4.92
C CYS A 204 1.17 -0.91 3.43
N CYS A 205 0.49 -1.70 2.58
CA CYS A 205 0.50 -1.49 1.14
C CYS A 205 0.01 -0.08 0.78
N PHE A 206 -1.11 0.35 1.37
CA PHE A 206 -1.68 1.68 1.17
C PHE A 206 -0.72 2.81 1.57
N PHE A 207 -0.09 2.74 2.74
CA PHE A 207 0.81 3.80 3.22
C PHE A 207 2.03 3.97 2.32
N PHE A 208 2.65 2.86 1.90
CA PHE A 208 3.83 2.92 1.05
C PHE A 208 3.49 3.36 -0.37
N ILE A 209 2.55 2.71 -1.05
CA ILE A 209 2.22 3.07 -2.44
C ILE A 209 1.53 4.43 -2.52
N GLY A 210 0.65 4.73 -1.56
CA GLY A 210 -0.07 6.01 -1.50
C GLY A 210 0.86 7.20 -1.31
N ARG A 211 2.08 7.01 -0.80
CA ARG A 211 3.13 8.04 -0.77
C ARG A 211 3.62 8.43 -2.18
N TYR A 212 3.68 7.46 -3.10
CA TYR A 212 4.30 7.62 -4.41
C TYR A 212 3.31 7.71 -5.57
N SER A 213 2.04 7.37 -5.37
CA SER A 213 1.03 7.40 -6.44
C SER A 213 -0.35 7.82 -5.94
N LYS A 214 -0.87 8.94 -6.48
CA LYS A 214 -2.24 9.39 -6.22
C LYS A 214 -3.29 8.38 -6.69
N LYS A 215 -3.06 7.74 -7.85
CA LYS A 215 -3.93 6.65 -8.34
C LYS A 215 -3.86 5.44 -7.40
N GLY A 216 -2.65 5.09 -6.96
CA GLY A 216 -2.40 4.03 -5.99
C GLY A 216 -3.12 4.28 -4.66
N THR A 217 -3.18 5.54 -4.19
CA THR A 217 -3.94 5.92 -2.99
C THR A 217 -5.41 5.55 -3.13
N PHE A 218 -6.08 5.84 -4.25
CA PHE A 218 -7.50 5.52 -4.41
C PHE A 218 -7.73 4.01 -4.50
N ILE A 219 -6.93 3.31 -5.30
CA ILE A 219 -7.05 1.86 -5.49
C ILE A 219 -6.83 1.12 -4.16
N LEU A 220 -5.76 1.46 -3.45
CA LEU A 220 -5.45 0.79 -2.18
C LEU A 220 -6.29 1.29 -1.02
N GLY A 221 -6.82 2.52 -1.09
CA GLY A 221 -7.82 3.01 -0.15
C GLY A 221 -9.10 2.17 -0.23
N PHE A 222 -9.58 1.89 -1.45
CA PHE A 222 -10.67 0.93 -1.67
C PHE A 222 -10.31 -0.46 -1.15
N TYR A 223 -9.11 -0.97 -1.45
CA TYR A 223 -8.67 -2.28 -0.97
C TYR A 223 -8.64 -2.38 0.56
N VAL A 224 -8.18 -1.35 1.29
CA VAL A 224 -8.23 -1.32 2.76
C VAL A 224 -9.67 -1.50 3.25
N LEU A 225 -10.61 -0.72 2.71
CA LEU A 225 -12.02 -0.81 3.11
C LEU A 225 -12.64 -2.15 2.75
N TRP A 226 -12.29 -2.67 1.56
CA TRP A 226 -12.75 -3.98 1.11
C TRP A 226 -12.20 -5.11 1.99
N GLN A 227 -10.92 -5.08 2.35
CA GLN A 227 -10.30 -6.06 3.23
C GLN A 227 -10.91 -6.03 4.64
N TRP A 228 -11.13 -4.83 5.19
CA TRP A 228 -11.78 -4.62 6.49
C TRP A 228 -13.21 -5.15 6.50
N PHE A 229 -13.99 -4.78 5.49
CA PHE A 229 -15.34 -5.34 5.28
C PHE A 229 -15.30 -6.86 5.23
N SER A 230 -14.43 -7.43 4.40
CA SER A 230 -14.36 -8.87 4.16
C SER A 230 -14.06 -9.65 5.43
N THR A 231 -13.13 -9.15 6.27
CA THR A 231 -12.80 -9.79 7.54
C THR A 231 -13.94 -9.79 8.55
N MET A 232 -14.77 -8.74 8.59
CA MET A 232 -15.95 -8.67 9.47
C MET A 232 -17.10 -9.50 8.91
N TYR A 233 -17.34 -9.41 7.60
CA TYR A 233 -18.39 -10.14 6.87
C TYR A 233 -18.18 -11.66 6.95
N LEU A 234 -16.93 -12.12 6.89
CA LEU A 234 -16.56 -13.53 7.06
C LEU A 234 -16.41 -13.93 8.54
N ARG A 235 -16.73 -13.04 9.49
CA ARG A 235 -16.75 -13.29 10.95
C ARG A 235 -15.38 -13.59 11.58
N HIS A 236 -14.30 -13.15 10.95
CA HIS A 236 -12.93 -13.38 11.43
C HIS A 236 -12.37 -12.27 12.31
N HIS A 237 -12.96 -11.08 12.30
CA HIS A 237 -12.45 -9.96 13.09
C HIS A 237 -13.57 -9.03 13.58
N TRP A 238 -13.34 -8.45 14.76
CA TRP A 238 -14.05 -7.30 15.29
C TRP A 238 -13.50 -6.00 14.68
N ARG A 239 -14.20 -4.87 14.85
CA ARG A 239 -13.73 -3.56 14.37
C ARG A 239 -12.47 -3.13 15.12
N ILE A 240 -12.40 -3.44 16.41
CA ILE A 240 -11.24 -3.11 17.25
C ILE A 240 -9.96 -3.82 16.76
N ASP A 241 -10.07 -5.03 16.22
CA ASP A 241 -8.95 -5.78 15.63
C ASP A 241 -8.35 -5.04 14.43
N LEU A 242 -9.22 -4.43 13.62
CA LEU A 242 -8.84 -3.66 12.44
C LEU A 242 -8.19 -2.32 12.81
N LEU A 243 -8.67 -1.65 13.85
CA LEU A 243 -7.96 -0.50 14.43
C LEU A 243 -6.59 -0.89 14.98
N GLY A 244 -6.47 -2.04 15.64
CA GLY A 244 -5.19 -2.58 16.10
C GLY A 244 -4.22 -2.85 14.94
N GLY A 245 -4.70 -3.47 13.86
CA GLY A 245 -3.93 -3.71 12.65
C GLY A 245 -3.46 -2.42 11.98
N LEU A 246 -4.35 -1.43 11.86
CA LEU A 246 -4.02 -0.09 11.39
C LEU A 246 -2.94 0.55 12.27
N ALA A 247 -3.08 0.48 13.60
CA ALA A 247 -2.12 1.06 14.54
C ALA A 247 -0.73 0.43 14.40
N TYR A 248 -0.63 -0.90 14.23
CA TYR A 248 0.64 -1.60 14.06
C TYR A 248 1.31 -1.20 12.74
N SER A 249 0.53 -1.12 11.67
CA SER A 249 1.01 -0.69 10.36
C SER A 249 1.47 0.78 10.38
N ALA A 250 0.69 1.65 11.02
CA ALA A 250 0.98 3.07 11.22
C ALA A 250 2.26 3.27 12.03
N PHE A 251 2.44 2.51 13.11
CA PHE A 251 3.65 2.51 13.93
C PHE A 251 4.87 2.10 13.10
N ALA A 252 4.80 0.95 12.42
CA ALA A 252 5.90 0.45 11.61
C ALA A 252 6.26 1.40 10.45
N PHE A 253 5.27 2.03 9.81
CA PHE A 253 5.50 3.06 8.79
C PHE A 253 6.19 4.32 9.37
N SER A 254 5.77 4.75 10.57
CA SER A 254 6.31 5.94 11.24
C SER A 254 7.78 5.80 11.60
N LEU A 255 8.22 4.59 12.00
CA LEU A 255 9.63 4.30 12.29
C LEU A 255 10.54 4.62 11.11
N PHE A 256 10.11 4.32 9.89
CA PHE A 256 10.91 4.51 8.68
C PHE A 256 10.61 5.79 7.91
N TYR A 257 9.66 6.61 8.37
CA TYR A 257 9.23 7.79 7.61
C TYR A 257 10.36 8.79 7.34
N ARG A 258 11.24 9.02 8.33
CA ARG A 258 12.43 9.87 8.15
C ARG A 258 13.43 9.26 7.15
N SER A 259 13.57 7.94 7.15
CA SER A 259 14.43 7.23 6.20
C SER A 259 13.88 7.35 4.78
N LEU A 260 12.56 7.23 4.60
CA LEU A 260 11.89 7.45 3.32
C LEU A 260 12.15 8.88 2.80
N GLN A 261 12.07 9.91 3.65
CA GLN A 261 12.40 11.27 3.24
C GLN A 261 13.85 11.43 2.78
N LYS A 262 14.81 10.73 3.40
CA LYS A 262 16.22 10.74 2.97
C LYS A 262 16.40 10.04 1.63
N ILE A 263 15.75 8.90 1.44
CA ILE A 263 15.75 8.15 0.18
C ILE A 263 15.17 9.00 -0.96
N ASP A 264 14.03 9.66 -0.72
CA ASP A 264 13.38 10.52 -1.70
C ASP A 264 14.30 11.68 -2.12
N ARG A 265 15.03 12.29 -1.17
CA ARG A 265 16.01 13.35 -1.45
C ARG A 265 17.18 12.84 -2.30
N ALA A 266 17.78 11.71 -1.92
CA ALA A 266 18.89 11.11 -2.66
C ALA A 266 18.50 10.75 -4.10
N TYR A 267 17.26 10.32 -4.30
CA TYR A 267 16.70 10.05 -5.62
C TYR A 267 16.47 11.33 -6.42
N SER A 268 15.92 12.38 -5.80
CA SER A 268 15.72 13.67 -6.49
C SER A 268 17.03 14.35 -6.91
N THR A 269 18.14 14.06 -6.23
CA THR A 269 19.49 14.57 -6.58
C THR A 269 20.26 13.62 -7.50
N GLY A 270 19.64 12.51 -7.95
CA GLY A 270 20.28 11.50 -8.82
C GLY A 270 21.30 10.58 -8.13
N VAL A 271 21.57 10.77 -6.84
CA VAL A 271 22.62 10.06 -6.10
C VAL A 271 22.31 8.57 -5.93
N SER A 272 21.03 8.20 -5.81
CA SER A 272 20.63 6.80 -5.63
C SER A 272 20.45 6.01 -6.94
N GLY A 273 20.61 6.66 -8.10
CA GLY A 273 20.35 6.06 -9.41
C GLY A 273 18.87 5.90 -9.76
N GLY A 274 18.59 5.30 -10.92
CA GLY A 274 17.24 5.08 -11.41
C GLY A 274 16.45 4.03 -10.64
N ASN A 275 15.13 4.10 -10.66
CA ASN A 275 14.22 3.09 -10.12
C ASN A 275 14.19 1.81 -10.98
N GLY A 276 13.39 0.81 -10.62
CA GLY A 276 13.36 -0.49 -11.31
C GLY A 276 13.06 -0.40 -12.80
N TRP A 277 12.06 0.40 -13.20
CA TRP A 277 11.72 0.49 -14.62
C TRP A 277 12.78 1.27 -15.42
N GLN A 278 13.38 2.31 -14.83
CA GLN A 278 14.47 3.07 -15.45
C GLN A 278 15.68 2.18 -15.71
N ARG A 279 16.04 1.31 -14.75
CA ARG A 279 17.16 0.35 -14.91
C ARG A 279 16.85 -0.78 -15.88
N LEU A 280 15.59 -1.23 -15.96
CA LEU A 280 15.20 -2.31 -16.87
C LEU A 280 15.22 -1.88 -18.34
N TRP A 281 14.87 -0.62 -18.60
CA TRP A 281 14.66 -0.12 -19.96
C TRP A 281 15.69 0.92 -20.40
N GLU A 282 16.78 1.09 -19.65
CA GLU A 282 17.88 1.98 -19.99
C GLU A 282 18.39 1.73 -21.42
N GLY A 283 18.44 2.79 -22.24
CA GLY A 283 18.87 2.73 -23.64
C GLY A 283 17.83 2.16 -24.62
N THR A 284 16.59 1.90 -24.20
CA THR A 284 15.56 1.30 -25.07
C THR A 284 14.49 2.29 -25.53
N ARG A 285 13.78 1.97 -26.63
CA ARG A 285 12.62 2.76 -27.11
C ARG A 285 11.50 2.85 -26.07
N VAL A 286 11.42 1.89 -25.16
CA VAL A 286 10.43 1.86 -24.07
C VAL A 286 10.71 2.96 -23.05
N GLN A 287 11.98 3.21 -22.72
CA GLN A 287 12.37 4.33 -21.85
C GLN A 287 11.88 5.67 -22.42
N TYR A 288 12.10 5.92 -23.72
CA TYR A 288 11.65 7.15 -24.40
C TYR A 288 10.14 7.39 -24.27
N TRP A 289 9.34 6.33 -24.32
CA TRP A 289 7.88 6.41 -24.16
C TRP A 289 7.46 6.80 -22.74
N PHE A 290 8.14 6.27 -21.72
CA PHE A 290 7.86 6.57 -20.32
C PHE A 290 8.40 7.93 -19.87
N ASP A 291 9.57 8.36 -20.36
CA ASP A 291 10.23 9.60 -19.95
C ASP A 291 9.54 10.87 -20.47
N ARG A 292 8.62 10.77 -21.45
CA ARG A 292 7.83 11.89 -22.03
C ARG A 292 8.60 13.22 -22.07
N ARG A 293 9.48 13.34 -23.08
CA ARG A 293 10.31 14.51 -23.50
C ARG A 293 11.79 14.41 -23.06
N PRO A 294 12.65 13.82 -23.90
CA PRO A 294 14.10 13.72 -23.67
C PRO A 294 14.84 15.06 -23.76
N GLY A 295 14.20 16.11 -24.28
CA GLY A 295 14.84 17.42 -24.51
C GLY A 295 15.28 18.18 -23.26
N GLN A 296 14.93 17.72 -22.05
CA GLN A 296 15.38 18.31 -20.78
C GLN A 296 16.45 17.50 -20.05
N GLN A 297 16.87 16.33 -20.55
CA GLN A 297 17.84 15.45 -19.87
C GLN A 297 18.99 14.92 -20.73
N GLY A 298 19.22 15.48 -21.94
CA GLY A 298 20.48 15.25 -22.67
C GLY A 298 20.67 13.82 -23.16
N TYR A 299 19.66 13.26 -23.83
CA TYR A 299 19.80 12.00 -24.55
C TYR A 299 20.34 12.27 -25.97
N GLU A 300 21.61 11.95 -26.23
CA GLU A 300 22.07 11.74 -27.61
C GLU A 300 21.58 10.37 -28.06
N VAL A 301 20.70 10.37 -29.06
CA VAL A 301 20.33 9.15 -29.78
C VAL A 301 21.53 8.80 -30.66
N LEU A 302 22.34 7.84 -30.22
CA LEU A 302 23.24 7.13 -31.12
C LEU A 302 22.37 6.35 -32.11
N MET A 303 22.07 6.98 -33.24
CA MET A 303 21.54 6.26 -34.40
C MET A 303 22.64 5.31 -34.86
N ASP A 304 22.26 4.03 -35.00
CA ASP A 304 23.09 2.98 -35.60
C ASP A 304 23.68 3.50 -36.94
N GLU A 305 25.01 3.52 -37.06
CA GLU A 305 25.76 3.96 -38.25
C GLU A 305 25.46 3.13 -39.52
N HIS A 306 24.55 2.15 -39.44
CA HIS A 306 24.27 1.23 -40.53
C HIS A 306 23.25 1.71 -41.58
N GLU A 307 22.59 2.85 -41.39
CA GLU A 307 21.69 3.42 -42.43
C GLU A 307 22.23 4.68 -43.13
N TYR A 308 23.24 5.37 -42.61
CA TYR A 308 23.79 6.57 -43.27
C TYR A 308 24.65 6.27 -44.51
N ASN A 309 25.14 5.03 -44.65
CA ASN A 309 26.04 4.64 -45.74
C ASN A 309 25.35 4.19 -47.04
N LYS A 310 24.01 4.21 -47.10
CA LYS A 310 23.27 3.90 -48.33
C LYS A 310 22.84 5.12 -49.14
N GLU A 311 22.68 6.28 -48.52
CA GLU A 311 22.31 7.51 -49.23
C GLU A 311 23.54 8.35 -49.63
N ALA A 312 24.62 8.32 -48.83
CA ALA A 312 25.85 9.07 -49.13
C ALA A 312 26.67 8.52 -50.32
N ARG A 313 26.27 7.41 -50.96
CA ARG A 313 26.97 6.84 -52.13
C ARG A 313 26.28 7.12 -53.47
N VAL A 314 25.18 7.88 -53.47
CA VAL A 314 24.42 8.19 -54.70
C VAL A 314 24.53 9.66 -55.12
N GLU A 315 24.89 10.59 -54.23
CA GLU A 315 24.86 12.04 -54.53
C GLU A 315 26.21 12.70 -54.88
N ASP A 316 27.31 11.94 -55.06
CA ASP A 316 28.59 12.51 -55.51
C ASP A 316 28.74 12.56 -57.05
N ARG A 317 27.63 12.81 -57.74
CA ARG A 317 27.56 13.17 -59.16
C ARG A 317 26.40 14.11 -59.38
N ASP A 318 26.60 15.40 -59.16
CA ASP A 318 26.24 16.48 -60.11
C ASP A 318 26.33 17.89 -59.48
N LEU A 319 27.29 18.67 -59.98
CA LEU A 319 27.18 20.07 -60.43
C LEU A 319 26.78 21.22 -59.45
N GLY A 320 27.75 22.10 -59.17
CA GLY A 320 27.73 23.50 -59.66
C GLY A 320 27.18 24.67 -58.78
N MET A 321 28.10 25.52 -58.30
CA MET A 321 28.04 27.01 -58.13
C MET A 321 26.71 27.75 -57.81
N ARG A 322 26.66 28.46 -56.65
CA ARG A 322 26.43 29.94 -56.52
C ARG A 322 26.35 30.44 -55.06
N SER A 323 26.68 31.73 -54.88
CA SER A 323 26.85 32.51 -53.63
C SER A 323 25.59 33.31 -53.17
N PRO A 324 25.59 33.96 -51.99
CA PRO A 324 24.42 34.18 -51.10
C PRO A 324 23.82 35.60 -51.04
N GLY A 325 22.62 35.77 -50.44
CA GLY A 325 22.15 37.09 -49.97
C GLY A 325 20.72 37.19 -49.38
N ALA A 326 20.60 38.08 -48.37
CA ALA A 326 19.46 38.92 -47.94
C ALA A 326 18.52 38.49 -46.77
N VAL A 327 18.07 39.52 -46.03
CA VAL A 327 17.69 39.60 -44.61
C VAL A 327 16.40 40.46 -44.42
N SER A 328 15.49 40.05 -43.52
CA SER A 328 14.53 40.83 -42.66
C SER A 328 13.25 41.52 -43.27
N PRO A 329 12.32 42.12 -42.46
CA PRO A 329 11.47 41.60 -41.34
C PRO A 329 10.02 42.22 -41.29
N GLY A 330 9.17 41.86 -40.30
CA GLY A 330 7.97 42.64 -39.84
C GLY A 330 6.72 41.77 -39.56
N LEU A 331 6.19 41.59 -38.34
CA LEU A 331 5.53 42.45 -37.32
C LEU A 331 4.00 42.61 -37.49
N GLN A 332 3.25 41.73 -36.78
CA GLN A 332 2.10 42.00 -35.89
C GLN A 332 0.72 42.45 -36.44
N GLY A 333 -0.30 41.64 -36.14
CA GLY A 333 -1.72 42.01 -36.15
C GLY A 333 -2.65 40.80 -36.29
N ASP A 334 -3.03 40.17 -35.17
CA ASP A 334 -4.42 39.84 -34.83
C ASP A 334 -4.51 38.81 -33.69
N LEU A 335 -4.93 39.34 -32.55
CA LEU A 335 -5.33 38.64 -31.34
C LEU A 335 -6.81 38.30 -31.49
N GLU A 336 -7.15 37.01 -31.63
CA GLU A 336 -8.33 36.39 -31.00
C GLU A 336 -8.38 34.90 -31.36
N GLY A 337 -7.70 34.10 -30.53
CA GLY A 337 -7.65 32.65 -30.62
C GLY A 337 -6.87 32.05 -29.45
N ALA A 338 -7.04 32.62 -28.25
CA ALA A 338 -6.26 32.26 -27.07
C ALA A 338 -6.80 31.00 -26.38
N TRP A 339 -6.71 29.87 -27.08
CA TRP A 339 -6.57 28.54 -26.49
C TRP A 339 -5.52 27.83 -27.33
N LEU A 340 -4.46 27.31 -26.68
CA LEU A 340 -3.28 26.63 -27.24
C LEU A 340 -2.04 27.54 -27.47
N ARG A 341 -1.19 27.64 -26.45
CA ARG A 341 0.21 27.16 -26.45
C ARG A 341 1.01 27.77 -25.28
N ASP A 342 1.55 26.89 -24.45
CA ASP A 342 2.79 27.12 -23.71
C ASP A 342 3.87 27.55 -24.71
N GLU A 343 4.65 28.57 -24.38
CA GLU A 343 6.10 28.47 -24.19
C GLU A 343 6.72 29.85 -23.86
N GLY A 344 7.75 29.85 -23.01
CA GLY A 344 8.74 30.94 -22.98
C GLY A 344 8.99 31.60 -21.62
N VAL A 345 9.52 30.88 -20.63
CA VAL A 345 10.36 31.51 -19.60
C VAL A 345 11.80 31.14 -19.89
N VAL A 346 12.57 32.16 -20.26
CA VAL A 346 14.01 32.11 -20.53
C VAL A 346 14.76 31.99 -19.20
N TRP A 347 15.68 31.04 -19.09
CA TRP A 347 16.68 30.99 -18.01
C TRP A 347 18.08 31.03 -18.62
N MET A 348 18.85 32.06 -18.26
CA MET A 348 20.27 32.20 -18.58
C MET A 348 21.10 31.36 -17.61
N VAL A 349 22.06 30.58 -18.12
CA VAL A 349 23.05 29.85 -17.33
C VAL A 349 24.12 30.83 -16.86
N LYS A 350 24.43 30.80 -15.56
CA LYS A 350 25.60 31.49 -15.01
C LYS A 350 26.82 30.60 -15.20
N ASP A 351 27.60 30.89 -16.23
CA ASP A 351 28.90 30.28 -16.46
C ASP A 351 29.97 31.01 -15.65
N THR A 352 30.59 30.33 -14.68
CA THR A 352 31.89 30.72 -14.13
C THR A 352 32.61 29.48 -13.60
N ASP A 353 33.10 28.61 -14.49
CA ASP A 353 34.46 28.05 -14.31
C ASP A 353 35.02 27.44 -15.60
N THR A 354 35.52 28.29 -16.50
CA THR A 354 36.63 27.97 -17.41
C THR A 354 37.21 29.30 -17.90
N ASP A 355 38.28 29.79 -17.27
CA ASP A 355 39.59 29.85 -17.91
C ASP A 355 40.67 30.39 -16.94
N ARG A 356 41.24 29.50 -16.15
CA ARG A 356 42.66 29.61 -15.79
C ARG A 356 43.46 29.28 -17.05
N ARG A 357 43.70 30.27 -17.90
CA ARG A 357 44.87 30.39 -18.79
C ARG A 357 44.91 31.83 -19.33
N LEU A 358 46.10 32.42 -19.23
CA LEU A 358 46.50 33.75 -19.73
C LEU A 358 46.24 34.95 -18.78
N ARG A 359 46.98 35.02 -17.67
CA ARG A 359 47.94 36.09 -17.33
C ARG A 359 48.71 35.76 -16.05
#